data_AF-A0A7C3YGC9-F1
#
_entry.id   AF-A0A7C3YGC9-F1
#
_cell.length_a   1.000
_cell.length_b   1.000
_cell.length_c   1.000
_cell.angle_alpha   90.00
_cell.angle_beta   90.00
_cell.angle_gamma   90.00
#
_symmetry.space_group_name_H-M   'P 1'
#
loop_
_entity.id
_entity.type
_entity.pdbx_description
1 polymer ?
#
loop_
_entity_poly.entity_id
_entity_poly.type
_entity_poly.pdbx_seq_one_letter_code
_entity_poly.pdbx_strand_id
1 'polypeptide(L)'
;IRYIEVKARAGEGKIALTPNEWLMAHRLGNEYWLYIVVNAAKSPELYTIQNPAEKLKPEEEVEVVRYIVANWKGAATKEKVVS
;
A
#
# COMPACT_ATOMS: atom_id res chain seq x y z
N ILE A 1 -2.64 4.77 -21.84
CA ILE A 1 -3.77 4.13 -21.10
C ILE A 1 -3.81 4.74 -19.69
N ARG A 2 -4.93 4.74 -18.94
CA ARG A 2 -4.94 5.20 -17.54
C ARG A 2 -4.98 4.01 -16.59
N TYR A 3 -3.98 3.89 -15.72
CA TYR A 3 -3.98 2.98 -14.58
C TYR A 3 -4.50 3.74 -13.38
N ILE A 4 -5.62 3.29 -12.80
CA ILE A 4 -6.34 4.03 -11.77
C ILE A 4 -6.31 3.24 -10.46
N GLU A 5 -5.77 3.87 -9.42
CA GLU A 5 -5.88 3.43 -8.03
C GLU A 5 -6.92 4.29 -7.31
N VAL A 6 -7.87 3.68 -6.61
CA VAL A 6 -8.98 4.39 -5.96
C VAL A 6 -8.88 4.21 -4.44
N LYS A 7 -8.87 5.31 -3.70
CA LYS A 7 -8.97 5.34 -2.23
C LYS A 7 -10.24 6.08 -1.82
N ALA A 8 -11.03 5.50 -0.93
CA ALA A 8 -12.26 6.09 -0.44
C ALA A 8 -12.25 6.26 1.09
N ARG A 9 -12.88 7.34 1.57
CA ARG A 9 -13.08 7.63 2.99
C ARG A 9 -14.53 8.09 3.23
N ALA A 10 -15.08 7.72 4.38
CA ALA A 10 -16.43 8.13 4.77
C ALA A 10 -16.53 9.64 5.05
N GLY A 11 -15.43 10.26 5.50
CA GLY A 11 -15.25 11.70 5.67
C GLY A 11 -13.92 12.15 5.05
N GLU A 12 -13.29 13.16 5.61
CA GLU A 12 -11.94 13.61 5.24
C GLU A 12 -10.85 12.92 6.07
N GLY A 13 -9.60 12.94 5.60
CA GLY A 13 -8.44 12.45 6.34
C GLY A 13 -7.33 11.87 5.47
N LYS A 14 -6.30 11.30 6.12
CA LYS A 14 -5.17 10.64 5.47
C LYS A 14 -5.66 9.49 4.56
N ILE A 15 -4.97 9.24 3.46
CA ILE A 15 -5.08 8.02 2.66
C ILE A 15 -3.75 7.27 2.73
N ALA A 16 -3.80 5.95 2.69
CA ALA A 16 -2.61 5.10 2.69
C ALA A 16 -2.46 4.44 1.32
N LEU A 17 -1.24 4.45 0.79
CA LEU A 17 -0.84 3.60 -0.33
C LEU A 17 -0.04 2.44 0.23
N THR A 18 -0.30 1.23 -0.25
CA THR A 18 0.58 0.10 0.07
C THR A 18 1.94 0.29 -0.60
N PRO A 19 3.02 -0.35 -0.11
CA PRO A 19 4.33 -0.28 -0.76
C PRO A 19 4.28 -0.65 -2.26
N ASN A 20 3.49 -1.66 -2.62
CA ASN A 20 3.34 -2.07 -4.03
C ASN A 20 2.63 -1.02 -4.89
N GLU A 21 1.59 -0.38 -4.37
CA GLU A 21 0.90 0.71 -5.08
C GLU A 21 1.85 1.90 -5.29
N TRP A 22 2.63 2.25 -4.27
CA TRP A 22 3.60 3.34 -4.35
C TRP A 22 4.73 3.04 -5.35
N LEU A 23 5.26 1.81 -5.35
CA LEU A 23 6.23 1.35 -6.36
C LEU A 23 5.64 1.36 -7.76
N MET A 24 4.37 0.96 -7.90
CA MET A 24 3.67 0.97 -9.20
C MET A 24 3.46 2.40 -9.73
N ALA A 25 3.11 3.34 -8.85
CA ALA A 25 2.98 4.75 -9.19
C ALA A 25 4.30 5.33 -9.73
N HIS A 26 5.43 4.98 -9.13
CA HIS A 26 6.76 5.35 -9.64
C HIS A 26 7.05 4.75 -11.02
N ARG A 27 6.70 3.48 -11.23
CA ARG A 27 6.98 2.77 -12.49
C ARG A 27 6.19 3.36 -13.66
N LEU A 28 4.93 3.71 -13.42
CA LEU A 28 3.98 4.11 -14.48
C LEU A 28 3.89 5.64 -14.67
N GLY A 29 4.33 6.44 -13.70
CA GLY A 29 4.41 7.90 -13.79
C GLY A 29 3.12 8.53 -14.28
N ASN A 30 3.17 9.19 -15.45
CA ASN A 30 2.01 9.89 -16.04
C ASN A 30 0.86 8.98 -16.49
N GLU A 31 1.07 7.67 -16.58
CA GLU A 31 -0.01 6.72 -16.84
C GLU A 31 -0.76 6.31 -15.55
N TYR A 32 -0.22 6.59 -14.37
CA TYR A 32 -0.83 6.27 -13.08
C TYR A 32 -1.62 7.46 -12.51
N TRP A 33 -2.83 7.16 -12.06
CA TRP A 33 -3.75 8.12 -11.49
C TRP A 33 -4.25 7.62 -10.13
N LEU A 34 -4.13 8.48 -9.12
CA LEU A 34 -4.75 8.26 -7.81
C LEU A 34 -6.05 9.03 -7.74
N TYR A 35 -7.16 8.31 -7.53
CA TYR A 35 -8.49 8.86 -7.35
C TYR A 35 -8.85 8.76 -5.87
N ILE A 36 -9.16 9.88 -5.24
CA ILE A 36 -9.50 9.97 -3.82
C ILE A 36 -10.95 10.42 -3.71
N VAL A 37 -11.79 9.58 -3.11
CA VAL A 37 -13.19 9.91 -2.81
C VAL A 37 -13.33 10.18 -1.31
N VAL A 38 -13.69 11.40 -0.94
CA VAL A 38 -13.98 11.78 0.46
C VAL A 38 -15.47 12.00 0.65
N ASN A 39 -15.90 12.12 1.92
CA ASN A 39 -17.29 12.37 2.28
C ASN A 39 -18.28 11.34 1.69
N ALA A 40 -17.79 10.12 1.40
CA ALA A 40 -18.51 9.11 0.62
C ALA A 40 -19.82 8.64 1.27
N ALA A 41 -19.96 8.81 2.59
CA ALA A 41 -21.17 8.44 3.32
C ALA A 41 -22.28 9.50 3.28
N LYS A 42 -22.00 10.72 2.79
CA LYS A 42 -22.95 11.85 2.79
C LYS A 42 -23.01 12.56 1.44
N SER A 43 -21.92 13.19 1.04
CA SER A 43 -21.83 13.99 -0.19
C SER A 43 -20.48 13.69 -0.82
N PRO A 44 -20.40 12.65 -1.68
CA PRO A 44 -19.12 12.18 -2.19
C PRO A 44 -18.43 13.23 -3.06
N GLU A 45 -17.14 13.46 -2.80
CA GLU A 45 -16.30 14.37 -3.56
C GLU A 45 -15.10 13.61 -4.13
N LEU A 46 -14.85 13.77 -5.43
CA LEU A 46 -13.75 13.09 -6.14
C LEU A 46 -12.61 14.05 -6.43
N TYR A 47 -11.41 13.66 -6.01
CA TYR A 47 -10.14 14.30 -6.34
C TYR A 47 -9.29 13.35 -7.17
N THR A 48 -8.56 13.87 -8.15
CA THR A 48 -7.69 13.05 -9.01
C THR A 48 -6.29 13.62 -9.07
N ILE A 49 -5.29 12.73 -9.01
CA ILE A 49 -3.88 13.09 -9.03
C ILE A 49 -3.17 12.22 -10.07
N GLN A 50 -2.79 12.81 -11.20
CA GLN A 50 -1.90 12.17 -12.17
C GLN A 50 -0.46 12.19 -11.65
N ASN A 51 0.26 11.08 -11.78
CA ASN A 51 1.63 10.91 -11.30
C ASN A 51 1.77 11.30 -9.81
N PRO A 52 1.06 10.61 -8.89
CA PRO A 52 1.15 10.89 -7.47
C PRO A 52 2.57 10.66 -6.91
N ALA A 53 3.37 9.80 -7.54
CA ALA A 53 4.78 9.56 -7.16
C ALA A 53 5.65 10.81 -7.31
N GLU A 54 5.40 11.65 -8.32
CA GLU A 54 6.11 12.92 -8.51
C GLU A 54 5.54 14.04 -7.63
N LYS A 55 4.23 14.01 -7.35
CA LYS A 55 3.50 15.12 -6.73
C LYS A 55 3.35 15.01 -5.21
N LEU A 56 3.44 13.80 -4.66
CA LEU A 56 3.23 13.54 -3.24
C LEU A 56 4.51 13.05 -2.59
N LYS A 57 4.70 13.41 -1.33
CA LYS A 57 5.74 12.87 -0.46
C LYS A 57 5.04 12.17 0.70
N PRO A 58 4.77 10.86 0.63
CA PRO A 58 4.13 10.15 1.72
C PRO A 58 5.09 10.09 2.91
N GLU A 59 4.55 10.29 4.11
CA GLU A 59 5.23 9.87 5.33
C GLU A 59 5.25 8.33 5.33
N GLU A 60 6.42 7.71 5.50
CA GLU A 60 6.51 6.26 5.68
C GLU A 60 5.89 5.88 7.04
N GLU A 61 4.62 5.51 7.05
CA GLU A 61 4.04 4.73 8.16
C GLU A 61 4.62 3.30 8.05
N VAL A 62 5.73 3.05 8.73
CA VAL A 62 6.37 1.73 8.81
C VAL A 62 5.49 0.80 9.66
N GLU A 63 4.47 0.20 9.06
CA GLU A 63 3.81 -0.98 9.61
C GLU A 63 4.35 -2.25 8.96
N VAL A 64 5.53 -2.70 9.40
CA VAL A 64 5.94 -4.10 9.17
C VAL A 64 5.76 -4.88 10.48
N VAL A 65 4.70 -5.71 10.51
CA VAL A 65 4.46 -6.67 11.59
C VAL A 65 5.49 -7.80 11.54
N ARG A 66 6.13 -8.05 12.68
CA ARG A 66 7.12 -9.12 12.88
C ARG A 66 6.45 -10.35 13.48
N TYR A 67 6.72 -11.53 12.92
CA TYR A 67 6.34 -12.81 13.53
C TYR A 67 7.53 -13.39 14.29
N ILE A 68 7.36 -13.61 15.59
CA ILE A 68 8.37 -14.23 16.45
C ILE A 68 7.93 -15.66 16.71
N VAL A 69 8.63 -16.62 16.12
CA VAL A 69 8.39 -18.04 16.36
C VAL A 69 9.41 -18.54 17.39
N ALA A 70 8.98 -18.54 18.65
CA ALA A 70 9.73 -19.19 19.72
C ALA A 70 9.53 -20.73 19.65
N ASN A 71 10.52 -21.50 20.09
CA ASN A 71 10.43 -22.95 20.28
C ASN A 71 10.11 -23.80 19.03
N TRP A 72 10.51 -23.35 17.83
CA TRP A 72 10.32 -24.08 16.57
C TRP A 72 10.96 -25.49 16.56
N LYS A 73 12.01 -25.73 17.36
CA LYS A 73 12.71 -27.02 17.40
C LYS A 73 11.83 -28.20 17.80
N GLY A 74 10.80 -27.99 18.62
CA GLY A 74 9.86 -29.04 19.01
C GLY A 74 8.98 -29.52 17.84
N ALA A 75 8.82 -28.68 16.82
CA ALA A 75 8.08 -28.99 15.60
C ALA A 75 9.00 -29.40 14.43
N ALA A 76 10.33 -29.41 14.63
CA ALA A 76 11.28 -29.68 13.56
C ALA A 76 11.78 -31.13 13.59
N THR A 77 11.79 -31.78 12.43
CA THR A 77 12.49 -33.04 12.22
C THR A 77 13.95 -32.74 11.87
N LYS A 78 14.90 -33.33 12.60
CA LYS A 78 16.33 -33.17 12.32
C LYS A 78 16.78 -34.19 11.28
N GLU A 79 16.98 -33.75 10.06
CA GLU A 79 17.56 -34.57 9.00
C GLU A 79 19.05 -34.84 9.24
N LYS A 80 19.52 -36.07 9.01
CA LYS A 80 20.96 -36.37 8.98
C LYS A 80 21.51 -35.90 7.65
N VAL A 81 22.39 -34.90 7.68
CA VAL A 81 23.16 -34.52 6.49
C VAL A 81 24.22 -35.61 6.30
N VAL A 82 24.06 -36.41 5.25
CA VAL A 82 25.10 -37.35 4.81
C VAL A 82 26.03 -36.57 3.87
N SER A 83 27.30 -36.46 4.25
CA SER A 83 28.38 -35.90 3.42
C SER A 83 28.74 -36.81 2.27
#